data_AF-A0AAD7X506-F1
#
_entry.id   AF-A0AAD7X506-F1
#
_cell.length_a   1.000
_cell.length_b   1.000
_cell.length_c   1.000
_cell.angle_alpha   90.00
_cell.angle_beta   90.00
_cell.angle_gamma   90.00
#
_symmetry.space_group_name_H-M   'P 1'
#
loop_
_entity.id
_entity.type
_entity.pdbx_description
1 polymer ?
#
loop_
_entity_poly.entity_id
_entity_poly.type
_entity_poly.pdbx_seq_one_letter_code
_entity_poly.pdbx_strand_id
1 'polypeptide(L)'
;MLVEPINQSAEEDAVIPGLCAFLLGVCYEFNREPGEVTRKLIPHTAHSATIHPILTRLGIDMLAGRITHLRDDDRFKAIGPDSFVLPYPGAPVPHHQAPPSAGPPKPEPEEGEVWFDWAFVDFWKSNYYTIQKGIAVDPNSLSSAAGQGAESAMLIASLKDAIRNQAAEIERLQSQLKSLSTSHDEVEALRAQVQSLSEQLAGAEEKRRDVEKEQEDLLVLLDELNSKRRRDKERMRQAGMEASEDEAEEDDEEDEEEED
;
A
#
# COMPACT_ATOMS: atom_id res chain seq x y z
N MET A 1 -28.53 -22.09 -18.37
CA MET A 1 -28.62 -23.57 -18.33
C MET A 1 -29.02 -24.14 -16.97
N LEU A 2 -28.61 -23.58 -15.82
CA LEU A 2 -29.05 -24.07 -14.49
C LEU A 2 -30.44 -23.58 -14.02
N VAL A 3 -30.89 -22.43 -14.52
CA VAL A 3 -32.12 -21.76 -14.08
C VAL A 3 -33.39 -22.51 -14.50
N GLU A 4 -33.34 -23.17 -15.65
CA GLU A 4 -34.50 -23.84 -16.26
C GLU A 4 -34.90 -25.11 -15.50
N PRO A 5 -33.97 -26.04 -15.16
CA PRO A 5 -34.30 -27.18 -14.29
C PRO A 5 -34.74 -26.78 -12.88
N ILE A 6 -34.20 -25.69 -12.31
CA ILE A 6 -34.61 -25.22 -10.97
C ILE A 6 -36.09 -24.78 -10.91
N ASN A 7 -36.61 -24.29 -12.04
CA ASN A 7 -37.98 -23.82 -12.17
C ASN A 7 -39.01 -24.92 -12.49
N GLN A 8 -38.57 -26.15 -12.78
CA GLN A 8 -39.48 -27.28 -13.03
C GLN A 8 -40.26 -27.62 -11.75
N SER A 9 -41.55 -27.94 -11.85
CA SER A 9 -42.41 -28.24 -10.70
C SER A 9 -41.89 -29.44 -9.91
N ALA A 10 -42.12 -29.48 -8.60
CA ALA A 10 -41.68 -30.58 -7.72
C ALA A 10 -42.39 -31.93 -7.98
N GLU A 11 -43.30 -31.98 -8.95
CA GLU A 11 -44.00 -33.20 -9.38
C GLU A 11 -43.13 -34.07 -10.29
N GLU A 12 -42.09 -33.50 -10.90
CA GLU A 12 -41.09 -34.20 -11.71
C GLU A 12 -39.77 -34.23 -10.93
N ASP A 13 -39.27 -35.45 -10.65
CA ASP A 13 -37.98 -35.80 -10.03
C ASP A 13 -37.22 -34.67 -9.28
N ALA A 14 -37.21 -34.73 -7.95
CA ALA A 14 -36.55 -33.75 -7.09
C ALA A 14 -35.02 -33.69 -7.21
N VAL A 15 -34.38 -34.69 -7.83
CA VAL A 15 -32.92 -34.81 -7.87
C VAL A 15 -32.29 -33.71 -8.71
N ILE A 16 -32.72 -33.54 -9.95
CA ILE A 16 -32.08 -32.59 -10.88
C ILE A 16 -32.24 -31.14 -10.40
N PRO A 17 -33.44 -30.66 -10.01
CA PRO A 17 -33.62 -29.31 -9.48
C PRO A 17 -32.78 -29.07 -8.21
N GLY A 18 -32.67 -30.07 -7.32
CA GLY A 18 -31.87 -29.98 -6.10
C GLY A 18 -30.37 -29.90 -6.36
N LEU A 19 -29.84 -30.69 -7.30
CA LEU A 19 -28.44 -30.64 -7.71
C LEU A 19 -28.10 -29.30 -8.37
N CYS A 20 -28.96 -28.81 -9.25
CA CYS A 20 -28.78 -27.50 -9.89
C CYS A 20 -28.81 -26.36 -8.87
N ALA A 21 -29.72 -26.39 -7.90
CA ALA A 21 -29.80 -25.40 -6.83
C ALA A 21 -28.55 -25.43 -5.93
N PHE A 22 -28.08 -26.63 -5.56
CA PHE A 22 -26.86 -26.80 -4.77
C PHE A 22 -25.62 -26.27 -5.52
N LEU A 23 -25.44 -26.64 -6.79
CA LEU A 23 -24.32 -26.17 -7.61
C LEU A 23 -24.33 -24.64 -7.76
N LEU A 24 -25.50 -24.04 -7.98
CA LEU A 24 -25.64 -22.58 -8.03
C LEU A 24 -25.24 -21.93 -6.70
N GLY A 25 -25.60 -22.54 -5.57
CA GLY A 25 -25.18 -22.13 -4.24
C GLY A 25 -23.67 -22.26 -4.00
N VAL A 26 -23.03 -23.35 -4.46
CA VAL A 26 -21.57 -23.52 -4.42
C VAL A 26 -20.89 -22.41 -5.20
N CYS A 27 -21.34 -22.17 -6.44
CA CYS A 27 -20.83 -21.09 -7.28
C CYS A 27 -21.03 -19.70 -6.64
N TYR A 28 -22.07 -19.51 -5.84
CA TYR A 28 -22.26 -18.25 -5.11
C TYR A 28 -21.35 -18.13 -3.89
N GLU A 29 -21.23 -19.20 -3.10
CA GLU A 29 -20.55 -19.18 -1.81
C GLU A 29 -19.02 -19.16 -1.95
N PHE A 30 -18.47 -19.89 -2.93
CA PHE A 30 -17.03 -20.10 -3.05
C PHE A 30 -16.36 -19.29 -4.16
N ASN A 31 -17.13 -18.64 -5.05
CA ASN A 31 -16.56 -17.80 -6.10
C ASN A 31 -16.23 -16.40 -5.57
N ARG A 32 -15.00 -16.24 -5.06
CA ARG A 32 -14.49 -15.01 -4.42
C ARG A 32 -13.57 -14.17 -5.31
N GLU A 33 -13.13 -14.71 -6.44
CA GLU A 33 -12.20 -14.03 -7.35
C GLU A 33 -12.93 -13.25 -8.46
N PRO A 34 -12.41 -12.09 -8.88
CA PRO A 34 -12.98 -11.30 -9.97
C PRO A 34 -12.77 -11.98 -11.33
N GLY A 35 -13.72 -12.80 -11.78
CA GLY A 35 -13.72 -13.47 -13.09
C GLY A 35 -14.93 -13.15 -13.99
N GLU A 36 -15.19 -13.98 -15.01
CA GLU A 36 -16.33 -13.82 -15.95
C GLU A 36 -17.70 -13.99 -15.25
N VAL A 37 -17.76 -14.74 -14.17
CA VAL A 37 -18.93 -14.90 -13.30
C VAL A 37 -18.51 -14.49 -11.89
N THR A 38 -19.07 -13.41 -11.35
CA THR A 38 -18.69 -12.87 -10.03
C THR A 38 -19.83 -12.90 -9.04
N ARG A 39 -19.50 -13.03 -7.75
CA ARG A 39 -20.45 -12.87 -6.64
C ARG A 39 -21.01 -11.44 -6.58
N LYS A 40 -20.22 -10.44 -6.99
CA LYS A 40 -20.50 -9.01 -6.87
C LYS A 40 -20.29 -8.30 -8.21
N LEU A 41 -21.17 -7.35 -8.52
CA LEU A 41 -21.00 -6.42 -9.63
C LEU A 41 -19.69 -5.62 -9.47
N ILE A 42 -18.74 -5.80 -10.38
CA ILE A 42 -17.53 -4.98 -10.48
C ILE A 42 -17.85 -3.84 -11.47
N PRO A 43 -17.88 -2.56 -11.03
CA PRO A 43 -18.34 -1.42 -11.85
C PRO A 43 -17.57 -1.21 -13.16
N HIS A 44 -16.36 -1.77 -13.28
CA HIS A 44 -15.46 -1.54 -14.41
C HIS A 44 -15.38 -2.71 -15.40
N THR A 45 -16.14 -3.79 -15.21
CA THR A 45 -16.14 -4.95 -16.11
C THR A 45 -17.54 -5.19 -16.68
N ALA A 46 -17.76 -4.74 -17.92
CA ALA A 46 -19.04 -4.81 -18.62
C ALA A 46 -19.58 -6.24 -18.88
N HIS A 47 -18.77 -7.28 -18.68
CA HIS A 47 -19.10 -8.67 -19.03
C HIS A 47 -19.33 -9.59 -17.82
N SER A 48 -19.22 -9.09 -16.57
CA SER A 48 -19.30 -9.98 -15.42
C SER A 48 -20.74 -10.30 -15.05
N ALA A 49 -21.16 -11.55 -15.25
CA ALA A 49 -22.49 -12.02 -14.86
C ALA A 49 -22.55 -12.21 -13.34
N THR A 50 -23.44 -11.46 -12.67
CA THR A 50 -23.60 -11.57 -11.21
C THR A 50 -24.59 -12.70 -10.86
N ILE A 51 -24.19 -13.63 -9.98
CA ILE A 51 -25.06 -14.74 -9.55
C ILE A 51 -26.16 -14.25 -8.61
N HIS A 52 -25.90 -13.22 -7.80
CA HIS A 52 -26.84 -12.75 -6.77
C HIS A 52 -28.23 -12.33 -7.31
N PRO A 53 -28.34 -11.52 -8.39
CA PRO A 53 -29.64 -11.23 -9.02
C PRO A 53 -30.40 -12.45 -9.53
N ILE A 54 -29.69 -13.52 -9.91
CA ILE A 54 -30.31 -14.77 -10.37
C ILE A 54 -30.91 -15.51 -9.16
N LEU A 55 -30.19 -15.55 -8.03
CA LEU A 55 -30.67 -16.16 -6.78
C LEU A 55 -31.92 -15.44 -6.25
N THR A 56 -31.91 -14.11 -6.22
CA THR A 56 -33.06 -13.33 -5.75
C THR A 56 -34.27 -13.48 -6.67
N ARG A 57 -34.07 -13.55 -7.99
CA ARG A 57 -35.16 -13.80 -8.96
C ARG A 57 -35.75 -15.21 -8.84
N LEU A 58 -34.92 -16.22 -8.55
CA LEU A 58 -35.38 -17.59 -8.29
C LEU A 58 -36.04 -17.74 -6.91
N GLY A 59 -35.78 -16.83 -5.97
CA GLY A 59 -36.29 -16.94 -4.61
C GLY A 59 -35.41 -17.85 -3.75
N ILE A 60 -34.89 -17.28 -2.66
CA ILE A 60 -33.97 -17.95 -1.74
C ILE A 60 -34.65 -19.15 -1.08
N ASP A 61 -35.91 -18.99 -0.66
CA ASP A 61 -36.69 -20.06 -0.03
C ASP A 61 -36.96 -21.23 -0.99
N MET A 62 -37.20 -20.93 -2.27
CA MET A 62 -37.40 -21.97 -3.29
C MET A 62 -36.12 -22.78 -3.48
N LEU A 63 -34.97 -22.12 -3.61
CA LEU A 63 -33.66 -22.78 -3.74
C LEU A 63 -33.32 -23.64 -2.52
N ALA A 64 -33.55 -23.11 -1.31
CA ALA A 64 -33.37 -23.83 -0.06
C ALA A 64 -34.31 -25.06 0.02
N GLY A 65 -35.55 -24.92 -0.45
CA GLY A 65 -36.50 -26.03 -0.60
C GLY A 65 -35.98 -27.13 -1.52
N ARG A 66 -35.44 -26.78 -2.70
CA ARG A 66 -34.87 -27.77 -3.64
C ARG A 66 -33.70 -28.56 -3.06
N ILE A 67 -32.80 -27.89 -2.34
CA ILE A 67 -31.69 -28.54 -1.63
C ILE A 67 -32.24 -29.50 -0.56
N THR A 68 -33.29 -29.09 0.15
CA THR A 68 -33.93 -29.92 1.19
C THR A 68 -34.63 -31.14 0.57
N HIS A 69 -35.33 -30.99 -0.56
CA HIS A 69 -35.98 -32.10 -1.24
C HIS A 69 -35.00 -33.14 -1.77
N LEU A 70 -33.83 -32.73 -2.29
CA LEU A 70 -32.77 -33.67 -2.67
C LEU A 70 -32.23 -34.46 -1.48
N ARG A 71 -32.05 -33.82 -0.32
CA ARG A 71 -31.67 -34.52 0.93
C ARG A 71 -32.69 -35.61 1.28
N ASP A 72 -33.96 -35.31 1.02
CA ASP A 72 -35.07 -36.14 1.45
C ASP A 72 -35.40 -37.24 0.43
N ASP A 73 -34.80 -37.24 -0.76
CA ASP A 73 -34.94 -38.26 -1.80
C ASP A 73 -34.39 -39.63 -1.35
N ASP A 74 -35.14 -40.69 -1.60
CA ASP A 74 -34.83 -42.04 -1.15
C ASP A 74 -33.57 -42.61 -1.83
N ARG A 75 -33.35 -42.28 -3.11
CA ARG A 75 -32.12 -42.69 -3.83
C ARG A 75 -30.90 -42.02 -3.23
N PHE A 76 -31.03 -40.77 -2.77
CA PHE A 76 -29.92 -40.02 -2.16
C PHE A 76 -29.62 -40.48 -0.73
N LYS A 77 -30.66 -40.82 0.05
CA LYS A 77 -30.54 -41.36 1.42
C LYS A 77 -29.93 -42.76 1.46
N ALA A 78 -30.27 -43.60 0.48
CA ALA A 78 -29.83 -44.98 0.41
C ALA A 78 -28.32 -45.14 0.13
N ILE A 79 -27.62 -44.05 -0.25
CA ILE A 79 -26.19 -44.05 -0.49
C ILE A 79 -25.38 -43.94 0.81
N GLY A 80 -24.55 -44.95 1.05
CA GLY A 80 -23.60 -45.06 2.17
C GLY A 80 -22.23 -45.56 1.72
N PRO A 81 -21.24 -45.62 2.64
CA PRO A 81 -19.86 -46.03 2.32
C PRO A 81 -19.75 -47.38 1.60
N ASP A 82 -20.61 -48.33 1.97
CA ASP A 82 -20.65 -49.69 1.43
C ASP A 82 -21.92 -49.96 0.59
N SER A 83 -22.72 -48.94 0.28
CA SER A 83 -24.03 -49.07 -0.37
C SER A 83 -24.24 -47.93 -1.36
N PHE A 84 -23.83 -48.10 -2.61
CA PHE A 84 -24.02 -47.11 -3.68
C PHE A 84 -24.69 -47.68 -4.94
N VAL A 85 -25.08 -48.96 -4.88
CA VAL A 85 -25.80 -49.69 -5.92
C VAL A 85 -27.22 -49.92 -5.42
N LEU A 86 -28.22 -49.34 -6.11
CA LEU A 86 -29.63 -49.46 -5.75
C LEU A 86 -30.31 -50.56 -6.59
N PRO A 87 -31.21 -51.36 -6.01
CA PRO A 87 -31.96 -52.35 -6.78
C PRO A 87 -32.91 -51.65 -7.77
N TYR A 88 -32.91 -52.10 -9.04
CA TYR A 88 -33.74 -51.51 -10.09
C TYR A 88 -35.25 -51.62 -9.76
N PRO A 89 -36.03 -50.52 -9.78
CA PRO A 89 -37.47 -50.55 -9.56
C PRO A 89 -38.17 -51.11 -10.80
N GLY A 90 -38.22 -52.43 -10.93
CA GLY A 90 -38.88 -53.07 -12.07
C GLY A 90 -38.49 -54.51 -12.34
N ALA A 91 -37.55 -55.10 -11.60
CA ALA A 91 -37.34 -56.55 -11.70
C ALA A 91 -38.63 -57.25 -11.25
N PRO A 92 -39.28 -58.06 -12.11
CA PRO A 92 -40.42 -58.84 -11.68
C PRO A 92 -39.92 -59.75 -10.57
N VAL A 93 -40.51 -59.59 -9.38
CA VAL A 93 -40.34 -60.54 -8.29
C VAL A 93 -40.56 -61.92 -8.89
N PRO A 94 -39.60 -62.86 -8.86
CA PRO A 94 -39.89 -64.21 -9.27
C PRO A 94 -40.91 -64.74 -8.27
N HIS A 95 -42.19 -64.72 -8.66
CA HIS A 95 -43.22 -65.46 -7.96
C HIS A 95 -42.76 -66.91 -8.00
N HIS A 96 -42.26 -67.41 -6.86
CA HIS A 96 -41.89 -68.81 -6.67
C HIS A 96 -43.16 -69.68 -6.74
N GLN A 97 -43.66 -69.90 -7.95
CA GLN A 97 -44.55 -71.00 -8.31
C GLN A 97 -44.14 -71.49 -9.69
N ALA A 98 -43.03 -72.23 -9.74
CA ALA A 98 -42.69 -73.09 -10.87
C ALA A 98 -42.65 -74.56 -10.39
N PRO A 99 -43.04 -75.53 -11.24
CA PRO A 99 -43.18 -76.94 -10.86
C PRO A 99 -41.83 -77.58 -10.48
N PRO A 100 -41.85 -78.69 -9.72
CA PRO A 100 -40.64 -79.30 -9.18
C PRO A 100 -39.90 -80.12 -10.25
N SER A 101 -39.27 -79.48 -11.24
CA SER A 101 -38.31 -80.14 -12.14
C SER A 101 -37.53 -79.14 -13.01
N ALA A 102 -36.63 -78.35 -12.41
CA ALA A 102 -35.48 -77.78 -13.12
C ALA A 102 -34.38 -77.46 -12.10
N GLY A 103 -33.12 -77.69 -12.46
CA GLY A 103 -31.95 -77.60 -11.58
C GLY A 103 -31.72 -76.22 -10.93
N PRO A 104 -30.63 -76.07 -10.15
CA PRO A 104 -30.38 -74.85 -9.39
C PRO A 104 -30.40 -73.62 -10.32
N PRO A 105 -31.17 -72.56 -9.97
CA PRO A 105 -31.24 -71.35 -10.79
C PRO A 105 -29.84 -70.74 -10.88
N LYS A 106 -29.40 -70.40 -12.10
CA LYS A 106 -28.22 -69.56 -12.28
C LYS A 106 -28.51 -68.19 -11.65
N PRO A 107 -27.58 -67.59 -10.89
CA PRO A 107 -27.74 -66.23 -10.41
C PRO A 107 -27.75 -65.31 -11.63
N GLU A 108 -28.91 -64.75 -11.96
CA GLU A 108 -28.95 -63.60 -12.87
C GLU A 108 -28.24 -62.44 -12.16
N PRO A 109 -27.43 -61.64 -12.88
CA PRO A 109 -26.79 -60.48 -12.28
C PRO A 109 -27.92 -59.56 -11.80
N GLU A 110 -27.94 -59.30 -10.50
CA GLU A 110 -28.80 -58.30 -9.90
C GLU A 110 -28.40 -56.96 -10.54
N GLU A 111 -29.14 -56.53 -11.56
CA GLU A 111 -28.90 -55.29 -12.29
C GLU A 111 -29.20 -54.13 -11.34
N GLY A 112 -28.17 -53.73 -10.61
CA GLY A 112 -28.22 -52.58 -9.72
C GLY A 112 -28.00 -51.28 -10.48
N GLU A 113 -28.82 -50.28 -10.20
CA GLU A 113 -28.71 -48.93 -10.74
C GLU A 113 -27.83 -48.07 -9.81
N VAL A 114 -26.84 -47.39 -10.38
CA VAL A 114 -25.95 -46.49 -9.65
C VAL A 114 -26.36 -45.05 -9.95
N TRP A 115 -26.87 -44.35 -8.95
CA TRP A 115 -27.32 -42.96 -9.07
C TRP A 115 -26.28 -41.93 -8.61
N PHE A 116 -25.59 -42.21 -7.49
CA PHE A 116 -24.61 -41.29 -6.91
C PHE A 116 -23.40 -42.05 -6.34
N ASP A 117 -22.25 -41.39 -6.30
CA ASP A 117 -21.09 -41.88 -5.57
C ASP A 117 -21.12 -41.42 -4.10
N TRP A 118 -20.53 -42.23 -3.22
CA TRP A 118 -20.47 -41.93 -1.78
C TRP A 118 -19.71 -40.64 -1.50
N ALA A 119 -18.60 -40.36 -2.19
CA ALA A 119 -17.77 -39.20 -1.91
C ALA A 119 -18.52 -37.89 -2.19
N PHE A 120 -19.29 -37.84 -3.26
CA PHE A 120 -20.17 -36.72 -3.58
C PHE A 120 -21.28 -36.56 -2.54
N VAL A 121 -21.95 -37.65 -2.13
CA VAL A 121 -23.02 -37.60 -1.13
C VAL A 121 -22.49 -37.14 0.23
N ASP A 122 -21.31 -37.61 0.64
CA ASP A 122 -20.63 -37.19 1.87
C ASP A 122 -20.23 -35.71 1.82
N PHE A 123 -19.63 -35.27 0.71
CA PHE A 123 -19.34 -33.86 0.45
C PHE A 123 -20.62 -33.01 0.53
N TRP A 124 -21.69 -33.43 -0.12
CA TRP A 124 -22.96 -32.73 -0.14
C TRP A 124 -23.55 -32.64 1.27
N LYS A 125 -23.64 -33.77 2.00
CA LYS A 125 -24.17 -33.83 3.39
C LYS A 125 -23.34 -32.98 4.36
N SER A 126 -22.04 -32.87 4.14
CA SER A 126 -21.14 -32.05 4.96
C SER A 126 -21.28 -30.54 4.68
N ASN A 127 -21.75 -30.15 3.49
CA ASN A 127 -21.70 -28.75 3.05
C ASN A 127 -23.06 -28.12 2.73
N TYR A 128 -24.15 -28.89 2.59
CA TYR A 128 -25.45 -28.37 2.16
C TYR A 128 -25.98 -27.26 3.05
N TYR A 129 -25.80 -27.36 4.37
CA TYR A 129 -26.29 -26.35 5.31
C TYR A 129 -25.52 -25.03 5.18
N THR A 130 -24.19 -25.09 4.99
CA THR A 130 -23.34 -23.92 4.74
C THR A 130 -23.75 -23.23 3.46
N ILE A 131 -23.97 -24.00 2.39
CA ILE A 131 -24.38 -23.48 1.08
C ILE A 131 -25.79 -22.89 1.15
N GLN A 132 -26.73 -23.60 1.78
CA GLN A 132 -28.11 -23.15 1.96
C GLN A 132 -28.18 -21.83 2.74
N LYS A 133 -27.36 -21.66 3.78
CA LYS A 133 -27.21 -20.37 4.48
C LYS A 133 -26.54 -19.31 3.61
N GLY A 134 -25.46 -19.69 2.92
CA GLY A 134 -24.67 -18.80 2.07
C GLY A 134 -25.50 -18.11 1.01
N ILE A 135 -26.47 -18.80 0.40
CA ILE A 135 -27.38 -18.26 -0.63
C ILE A 135 -28.16 -17.02 -0.16
N ALA A 136 -28.48 -16.92 1.14
CA ALA A 136 -29.22 -15.79 1.70
C ALA A 136 -28.33 -14.59 2.09
N VAL A 137 -27.00 -14.76 2.09
CA VAL A 137 -26.06 -13.73 2.52
C VAL A 137 -25.86 -12.68 1.44
N ASP A 138 -25.95 -11.40 1.80
CA ASP A 138 -25.70 -10.28 0.88
C ASP A 138 -24.25 -10.30 0.36
N PRO A 139 -24.00 -10.16 -0.95
CA PRO A 139 -22.66 -10.11 -1.54
C PRO A 139 -21.74 -9.03 -0.96
N ASN A 140 -22.32 -7.94 -0.45
CA ASN A 140 -21.61 -6.82 0.17
C ASN A 140 -21.42 -6.99 1.67
N SER A 141 -22.09 -7.97 2.29
CA SER A 141 -21.79 -8.35 3.66
C SER A 141 -20.52 -9.21 3.67
N LEU A 142 -19.66 -8.99 4.65
CA LEU A 142 -18.50 -9.85 4.87
C LEU A 142 -19.00 -11.24 5.29
N SER A 143 -19.19 -12.13 4.30
CA SER A 143 -19.75 -13.46 4.57
C SER A 143 -18.84 -14.23 5.52
N SER A 144 -19.43 -14.68 6.63
CA SER A 144 -18.79 -15.43 7.71
C SER A 144 -18.68 -16.91 7.33
N ALA A 145 -17.81 -17.25 6.38
CA ALA A 145 -17.39 -18.65 6.25
C ALA A 145 -16.53 -18.98 7.48
N ALA A 146 -17.09 -19.85 8.33
CA ALA A 146 -16.76 -20.11 9.74
C ALA A 146 -15.37 -20.71 10.01
N GLY A 147 -14.31 -19.97 9.65
CA GLY A 147 -12.92 -20.25 10.01
C GLY A 147 -11.95 -19.18 9.52
N GLN A 148 -12.12 -18.73 8.27
CA GLN A 148 -11.24 -17.72 7.65
C GLN A 148 -11.58 -16.27 8.05
N GLY A 149 -12.80 -16.03 8.55
CA GLY A 149 -13.26 -14.68 8.87
C GLY A 149 -12.57 -14.05 10.09
N ALA A 150 -12.28 -14.85 11.12
CA ALA A 150 -11.61 -14.35 12.33
C ALA A 150 -10.13 -14.03 12.06
N GLU A 151 -9.43 -14.93 11.36
CA GLU A 151 -8.04 -14.72 10.96
C GLU A 151 -7.91 -13.57 9.95
N SER A 152 -8.81 -13.49 8.97
CA SER A 152 -8.84 -12.36 8.04
C SER A 152 -9.17 -11.05 8.75
N ALA A 153 -10.08 -11.06 9.74
CA ALA A 153 -10.39 -9.85 10.52
C ALA A 153 -9.20 -9.39 11.38
N MET A 154 -8.47 -10.32 12.00
CA MET A 154 -7.25 -10.01 12.74
C MET A 154 -6.14 -9.48 11.82
N LEU A 155 -5.95 -10.10 10.65
CA LEU A 155 -4.98 -9.63 9.65
C LEU A 155 -5.34 -8.23 9.13
N ILE A 156 -6.61 -7.98 8.85
CA ILE A 156 -7.10 -6.65 8.43
C ILE A 156 -6.89 -5.62 9.55
N ALA A 157 -7.13 -5.97 10.80
CA ALA A 157 -6.86 -5.08 11.94
C ALA A 157 -5.37 -4.76 12.05
N SER A 158 -4.50 -5.76 11.95
CA SER A 158 -3.04 -5.59 11.96
C SER A 158 -2.54 -4.74 10.80
N LEU A 159 -3.07 -4.94 9.59
CA LEU A 159 -2.71 -4.15 8.43
C LEU A 159 -3.16 -2.70 8.57
N LYS A 160 -4.35 -2.46 9.14
CA LYS A 160 -4.83 -1.10 9.44
C LYS A 160 -3.95 -0.40 10.48
N ASP A 161 -3.47 -1.11 11.50
CA ASP A 161 -2.52 -0.56 12.47
C ASP A 161 -1.17 -0.24 11.82
N ALA A 162 -0.66 -1.14 10.98
CA ALA A 162 0.56 -0.89 10.23
C ALA A 162 0.45 0.34 9.32
N ILE A 163 -0.68 0.50 8.62
CA ILE A 163 -0.94 1.68 7.78
C ILE A 163 -1.00 2.96 8.62
N ARG A 164 -1.66 2.93 9.79
CA ARG A 164 -1.69 4.09 10.70
C ARG A 164 -0.30 4.48 11.19
N ASN A 165 0.51 3.49 11.57
CA ASN A 165 1.89 3.73 12.01
C ASN A 165 2.77 4.27 10.88
N GLN A 166 2.64 3.73 9.67
CA GLN A 166 3.35 4.22 8.49
C GLN A 166 2.94 5.64 8.13
N ALA A 167 1.65 5.98 8.22
CA ALA A 167 1.17 7.34 7.98
C ALA A 167 1.77 8.34 8.99
N ALA A 168 1.82 7.98 10.28
CA ALA A 168 2.45 8.80 11.30
C ALA A 168 3.97 8.98 11.07
N GLU A 169 4.67 7.93 10.64
CA GLU A 169 6.09 8.02 10.34
C GLU A 169 6.36 8.87 9.09
N ILE A 170 5.52 8.78 8.06
CA ILE A 170 5.61 9.67 6.88
C ILE A 170 5.45 11.13 7.30
N GLU A 171 4.46 11.44 8.13
CA GLU A 171 4.25 12.80 8.63
C GLU A 171 5.45 13.30 9.45
N ARG A 172 6.01 12.43 10.31
CA ARG A 172 7.23 12.73 11.06
C ARG A 172 8.41 13.02 10.14
N LEU A 173 8.67 12.17 9.15
CA LEU A 173 9.76 12.35 8.19
C LEU A 173 9.58 13.60 7.33
N GLN A 174 8.35 13.92 6.91
CA GLN A 174 8.05 15.16 6.19
C GLN A 174 8.32 16.39 7.05
N SER A 175 7.98 16.37 8.34
CA SER A 175 8.29 17.46 9.26
C SER A 175 9.79 17.65 9.44
N GLN A 176 10.56 16.56 9.56
CA GLN A 176 12.01 16.60 9.66
C GLN A 176 12.64 17.15 8.36
N LEU A 177 12.17 16.71 7.19
CA LEU A 177 12.66 17.20 5.91
C LEU A 177 12.46 18.72 5.77
N LYS A 178 11.29 19.22 6.18
CA LYS A 178 10.99 20.66 6.16
C LYS A 178 11.88 21.45 7.12
N SER A 179 12.15 20.93 8.32
CA SER A 179 13.08 21.58 9.25
C SER A 179 14.51 21.59 8.74
N LEU A 180 14.92 20.54 8.03
CA LEU A 180 16.26 20.43 7.46
C LEU A 180 16.41 21.36 6.25
N SER A 181 15.38 21.51 5.43
CA SER A 181 15.40 22.46 4.31
C SER A 181 15.48 23.90 4.79
N THR A 182 14.74 24.28 5.83
CA THR A 182 14.85 25.64 6.40
C THR A 182 16.24 25.90 6.97
N SER A 183 16.84 24.91 7.65
CA SER A 183 18.21 25.04 8.16
C SER A 183 19.23 25.14 7.03
N HIS A 184 19.03 24.44 5.91
CA HIS A 184 19.88 24.56 4.72
C HIS A 184 19.82 25.97 4.13
N ASP A 185 18.62 26.53 3.97
CA ASP A 185 18.43 27.89 3.45
C ASP A 185 19.09 28.95 4.35
N GLU A 186 19.01 28.77 5.68
CA GLU A 186 19.71 29.63 6.65
C GLU A 186 21.23 29.54 6.51
N VAL A 187 21.78 28.33 6.34
CA VAL A 187 23.23 28.13 6.14
C VAL A 187 23.69 28.76 4.82
N GLU A 188 22.90 28.66 3.76
CA GLU A 188 23.22 29.28 2.47
C GLU A 188 23.19 30.82 2.57
N ALA A 189 22.19 31.39 3.24
CA ALA A 189 22.11 32.83 3.50
C ALA A 189 23.29 33.33 4.35
N LEU A 190 23.65 32.61 5.42
CA LEU A 190 24.80 32.95 6.26
C LEU A 190 26.12 32.84 5.47
N ARG A 191 26.28 31.83 4.61
CA ARG A 191 27.46 31.72 3.74
C ARG A 191 27.57 32.91 2.78
N ALA A 192 26.49 33.33 2.16
CA ALA A 192 26.47 34.51 1.30
C ALA A 192 26.83 35.78 2.07
N GLN A 193 26.33 35.93 3.30
CA GLN A 193 26.68 37.06 4.16
C GLN A 193 28.16 37.05 4.56
N VAL A 194 28.71 35.89 4.93
CA VAL A 194 30.14 35.73 5.24
C VAL A 194 31.00 36.09 4.03
N GLN A 195 30.62 35.64 2.83
CA GLN A 195 31.34 36.00 1.61
C GLN A 195 31.30 37.51 1.36
N SER A 196 30.13 38.14 1.46
CA SER A 196 30.00 39.59 1.27
C SER A 196 30.80 40.40 2.31
N LEU A 197 30.76 39.99 3.58
CA LEU A 197 31.54 40.63 4.64
C LEU A 197 33.04 40.43 4.43
N SER A 198 33.47 39.25 3.97
CA SER A 198 34.87 38.99 3.64
C SER A 198 35.36 39.87 2.49
N GLU A 199 34.55 40.07 1.45
CA GLU A 199 34.87 40.96 0.33
C GLU A 199 34.95 42.43 0.79
N GLN A 200 34.01 42.87 1.64
CA GLN A 200 34.04 44.21 2.24
C GLN A 200 35.26 44.43 3.12
N LEU A 201 35.64 43.43 3.93
CA LEU A 201 36.82 43.50 4.79
C LEU A 201 38.09 43.61 3.95
N ALA A 202 38.24 42.76 2.93
CA ALA A 202 39.39 42.82 2.02
C ALA A 202 39.50 44.18 1.30
N GLY A 203 38.38 44.71 0.81
CA GLY A 203 38.35 46.04 0.17
C GLY A 203 38.63 47.19 1.15
N ALA A 204 38.25 47.05 2.42
CA ALA A 204 38.58 48.04 3.45
C ALA A 204 40.06 47.99 3.83
N GLU A 205 40.64 46.79 3.93
CA GLU A 205 42.08 46.59 4.18
C GLU A 205 42.94 47.13 3.05
N GLU A 206 42.55 46.90 1.79
CA GLU A 206 43.24 47.45 0.62
C GLU A 206 43.24 48.99 0.64
N LYS A 207 42.07 49.60 0.87
CA LYS A 207 41.97 51.07 1.02
C LYS A 207 42.83 51.60 2.16
N ARG A 208 42.86 50.91 3.31
CA ARG A 208 43.69 51.31 4.45
C ARG A 208 45.16 51.29 4.06
N ARG A 209 45.60 50.23 3.38
CA ARG A 209 46.98 50.09 2.91
C ARG A 209 47.36 51.17 1.88
N ASP A 210 46.46 51.52 0.98
CA ASP A 210 46.73 52.57 -0.01
C ASP A 210 46.83 53.95 0.65
N VAL A 211 45.98 54.24 1.65
CA VAL A 211 46.09 55.46 2.47
C VAL A 211 47.39 55.47 3.28
N GLU A 212 47.80 54.34 3.87
CA GLU A 212 49.08 54.22 4.59
C GLU A 212 50.27 54.55 3.66
N LYS A 213 50.27 54.05 2.41
CA LYS A 213 51.30 54.39 1.41
C LYS A 213 51.28 55.87 1.02
N GLU A 214 50.11 56.44 0.79
CA GLU A 214 49.99 57.87 0.48
C GLU A 214 50.51 58.73 1.64
N GLN A 215 50.27 58.31 2.89
CA GLN A 215 50.83 58.97 4.08
C GLN A 215 52.36 58.85 4.14
N GLU A 216 52.93 57.68 3.85
CA GLU A 216 54.39 57.50 3.77
C GLU A 216 55.01 58.39 2.68
N ASP A 217 54.43 58.43 1.48
CA ASP A 217 54.90 59.28 0.37
C ASP A 217 54.85 60.78 0.75
N LEU A 218 53.77 61.21 1.43
CA LEU A 218 53.63 62.59 1.91
C LEU A 218 54.69 62.95 2.96
N LEU A 219 55.05 62.03 3.86
CA LEU A 219 56.11 62.24 4.85
C LEU A 219 57.48 62.40 4.18
N VAL A 220 57.79 61.59 3.15
CA VAL A 220 59.01 61.74 2.36
C VAL A 220 59.06 63.10 1.67
N LEU A 221 57.96 63.53 1.04
CA LEU A 221 57.89 64.85 0.40
C LEU A 221 58.05 66.00 1.40
N LEU A 222 57.53 65.85 2.61
CA LEU A 222 57.66 66.84 3.68
C LEU A 222 59.12 66.95 4.16
N ASP A 223 59.82 65.83 4.31
CA ASP A 223 61.25 65.80 4.63
C ASP A 223 62.10 66.44 3.50
N GLU A 224 61.81 66.11 2.24
CA GLU A 224 62.48 66.75 1.09
C GLU A 224 62.27 68.27 1.06
N LEU A 225 61.06 68.74 1.38
CA LEU A 225 60.71 70.15 1.43
C LEU A 225 61.40 70.84 2.60
N ASN A 226 61.40 70.24 3.79
CA ASN A 226 62.11 70.76 4.96
C ASN A 226 63.62 70.85 4.68
N SER A 227 64.21 69.81 4.08
CA SER A 227 65.61 69.80 3.62
C SER A 227 65.89 70.88 2.57
N LYS A 228 64.99 71.10 1.59
CA LYS A 228 65.10 72.22 0.62
C LYS A 228 64.99 73.57 1.32
N ARG A 229 64.05 73.75 2.24
CA ARG A 229 63.83 74.98 3.00
C ARG A 229 65.07 75.30 3.86
N ARG A 230 65.65 74.31 4.53
CA ARG A 230 66.92 74.45 5.29
C ARG A 230 68.07 74.89 4.39
N ARG A 231 68.23 74.24 3.22
CA ARG A 231 69.26 74.63 2.22
C ARG A 231 69.05 76.04 1.65
N ASP A 232 67.82 76.43 1.36
CA ASP A 232 67.51 77.78 0.86
C ASP A 232 67.74 78.84 1.95
N LYS A 233 67.35 78.56 3.20
CA LYS A 233 67.63 79.44 4.35
C LYS A 233 69.13 79.67 4.54
N GLU A 234 69.93 78.61 4.45
CA GLU A 234 71.39 78.68 4.52
C GLU A 234 71.99 79.51 3.37
N ARG A 235 71.51 79.32 2.12
CA ARG A 235 71.91 80.14 0.97
C ARG A 235 71.56 81.62 1.15
N MET A 236 70.38 81.92 1.67
CA MET A 236 69.93 83.29 1.95
C MET A 236 70.82 83.95 3.01
N ARG A 237 71.19 83.21 4.06
CA ARG A 237 72.13 83.66 5.11
C ARG A 237 73.51 83.95 4.53
N GLN A 238 74.06 83.07 3.69
CA GLN A 238 75.36 83.28 3.03
C GLN A 238 75.35 84.45 2.04
N ALA A 239 74.21 84.73 1.41
CA ALA A 239 74.03 85.88 0.51
C ALA A 239 73.80 87.21 1.25
N GLY A 240 73.81 87.22 2.59
CA GLY A 240 73.62 88.43 3.40
C GLY A 240 72.19 88.98 3.40
N MET A 241 71.20 88.16 2.99
CA MET A 241 69.78 88.50 3.08
C MET A 241 69.23 88.03 4.42
N GLU A 242 68.41 88.84 5.10
CA GLU A 242 67.74 88.44 6.35
C GLU A 242 66.84 87.22 6.10
N ALA A 243 67.31 86.04 6.52
CA ALA A 243 66.48 84.86 6.63
C ALA A 243 65.71 84.95 7.95
N SER A 244 64.39 84.73 7.94
CA SER A 244 63.56 84.79 9.15
C SER A 244 64.13 83.89 10.25
N GLU A 245 64.52 84.48 11.37
CA GLU A 245 65.21 83.80 12.49
C GLU A 245 64.30 82.88 13.32
N ASP A 246 63.02 82.74 12.98
CA ASP A 246 62.02 82.22 13.91
C ASP A 246 61.92 80.68 14.04
N GLU A 247 62.88 79.92 13.52
CA GLU A 247 62.92 78.45 13.68
C GLU A 247 64.36 78.00 13.45
N ALA A 248 65.26 78.30 14.38
CA ALA A 248 66.65 77.81 14.38
C ALA A 248 67.03 77.20 15.73
N GLU A 249 66.06 76.64 16.44
CA GLU A 249 66.12 75.84 17.65
C GLU A 249 64.84 75.01 17.55
N GLU A 250 64.84 73.74 17.13
CA GLU A 250 65.05 72.55 17.93
C GLU A 250 65.06 71.36 16.95
N ASP A 251 66.18 70.66 16.73
CA ASP A 251 66.15 69.28 16.22
C ASP A 251 67.52 68.58 16.34
N ASP A 252 68.18 68.71 17.49
CA ASP A 252 69.31 67.87 17.90
C ASP A 252 69.15 67.56 19.40
N GLU A 253 68.04 66.93 19.80
CA GLU A 253 68.01 66.08 20.98
C GLU A 253 67.76 64.65 20.51
N GLU A 254 68.87 63.89 20.43
CA GLU A 254 68.85 62.44 20.31
C GLU A 254 68.09 61.89 21.52
N ASP A 255 66.91 61.30 21.28
CA ASP A 255 66.18 60.49 22.26
C ASP A 255 67.04 59.25 22.62
N GLU A 256 67.97 59.41 23.57
CA GLU A 256 68.39 58.36 24.47
C GLU A 256 67.34 58.26 25.60
N GLU A 257 66.31 57.43 25.43
CA GLU A 257 65.61 56.84 26.58
C GLU A 257 65.67 55.31 26.56
N GLU A 258 66.17 54.83 27.69
CA GLU A 258 66.50 53.48 28.12
C GLU A 258 65.28 52.55 28.33
N GLU A 259 65.56 51.25 28.20
CA GLU A 259 65.14 50.11 29.07
C GLU A 259 63.91 50.26 30.00
N ASP A 260 62.81 49.55 29.69
CA ASP A 260 62.28 48.34 30.39
C ASP A 260 60.92 47.88 29.82
#